data_AF-A0A1Q8R1S0-F1
#
_entry.id   AF-A0A1Q8R1S0-F1
#
_cell.length_a   1.000
_cell.length_b   1.000
_cell.length_c   1.000
_cell.angle_alpha   90.00
_cell.angle_beta   90.00
_cell.angle_gamma   90.00
#
_symmetry.space_group_name_H-M   'P 1'
#
loop_
_entity.id
_entity.type
_entity.pdbx_description
1 polymer ?
#
loop_
_entity_poly.entity_id
_entity_poly.type
_entity_poly.pdbx_seq_one_letter_code
_entity_poly.pdbx_strand_id
1 'polypeptide(L)'
;MKIDVTSMSPIGGVQAANRLSQVEKKPISISESDKVAVSEKAQVYQALLQKVKEIPDVREEKVRTLSAQIERGEFQVDGQKIADKLLLEF
;
A
#
# COMPACT_ATOMS: atom_id res chain seq x y z
N MET A 1 -37.56 2.63 -70.94
CA MET A 1 -36.74 3.82 -71.26
C MET A 1 -37.67 4.97 -71.64
N LYS A 2 -37.77 6.00 -70.80
CA LYS A 2 -37.35 7.38 -71.09
C LYS A 2 -37.62 8.21 -69.83
N ILE A 3 -36.63 9.02 -69.54
CA ILE A 3 -36.35 9.78 -68.34
C ILE A 3 -36.71 11.21 -68.70
N ASP A 4 -37.50 11.89 -67.88
CA ASP A 4 -37.55 13.35 -67.92
C ASP A 4 -36.94 13.89 -66.63
N VAL A 5 -35.72 14.38 -66.81
CA VAL A 5 -34.92 15.14 -65.86
C VAL A 5 -35.06 16.60 -66.25
N THR A 6 -35.88 17.36 -65.53
CA THR A 6 -35.82 18.82 -65.60
C THR A 6 -35.53 19.38 -64.22
N SER A 7 -34.32 19.93 -64.17
CA SER A 7 -33.65 20.67 -63.13
C SER A 7 -34.43 21.85 -62.58
N MET A 8 -34.38 22.07 -61.25
CA MET A 8 -34.12 23.39 -60.65
C MET A 8 -33.41 23.24 -59.29
N SER A 9 -32.28 23.93 -59.14
CA SER A 9 -31.48 24.06 -57.91
C SER A 9 -31.94 25.27 -57.07
N PRO A 10 -31.24 25.61 -55.98
CA PRO A 10 -31.51 25.23 -54.59
C PRO A 10 -32.26 26.33 -53.82
N ILE A 11 -33.15 25.97 -52.91
CA ILE A 11 -33.72 26.92 -51.93
C ILE A 11 -33.01 26.69 -50.60
N GLY A 12 -32.44 27.80 -50.12
CA GLY A 12 -31.43 27.85 -49.08
C GLY A 12 -31.90 27.45 -47.69
N GLY A 13 -30.91 27.40 -46.81
CA GLY A 13 -31.10 27.12 -45.41
C GLY A 13 -29.89 26.41 -44.84
N VAL A 14 -28.81 27.16 -44.67
CA VAL A 14 -27.75 26.79 -43.73
C VAL A 14 -28.36 26.38 -42.40
N GLN A 15 -28.03 25.18 -41.92
CA GLN A 15 -27.96 24.81 -40.51
C GLN A 15 -27.34 23.41 -40.39
N ALA A 16 -26.11 23.30 -40.86
CA ALA A 16 -25.17 22.32 -40.33
C ALA A 16 -24.74 22.81 -38.92
N ALA A 17 -25.59 22.61 -37.93
CA ALA A 17 -25.22 22.75 -36.52
C ALA A 17 -26.21 21.95 -35.66
N ASN A 18 -25.68 21.13 -34.77
CA ASN A 18 -26.39 20.48 -33.66
C ASN A 18 -27.19 19.19 -33.93
N ARG A 19 -26.65 18.27 -34.74
CA ARG A 19 -26.93 16.83 -34.57
C ARG A 19 -25.68 16.01 -34.26
N LEU A 20 -24.81 16.57 -33.44
CA LEU A 20 -24.02 15.76 -32.51
C LEU A 20 -24.86 15.64 -31.25
N SER A 21 -25.94 14.85 -31.39
CA SER A 21 -26.71 14.33 -30.27
C SER A 21 -25.69 13.79 -29.28
N GLN A 22 -25.70 14.40 -28.11
CA GLN A 22 -24.99 14.00 -26.93
C GLN A 22 -25.07 12.48 -26.81
N VAL A 23 -24.05 11.78 -27.32
CA VAL A 23 -23.60 10.58 -26.64
C VAL A 23 -23.04 11.15 -25.36
N GLU A 24 -23.91 11.26 -24.36
CA GLU A 24 -23.51 11.43 -22.98
C GLU A 24 -22.39 10.40 -22.79
N LYS A 25 -21.15 10.88 -22.80
CA LYS A 25 -20.06 10.18 -22.17
C LYS A 25 -20.48 10.15 -20.71
N LYS A 26 -21.31 9.16 -20.36
CA LYS A 26 -21.42 8.66 -19.01
C LYS A 26 -19.97 8.58 -18.55
N PRO A 27 -19.52 9.40 -17.58
CA PRO A 27 -18.19 9.18 -17.05
C PRO A 27 -18.22 7.71 -16.65
N ILE A 28 -17.37 6.93 -17.32
CA ILE A 28 -17.13 5.53 -16.98
C ILE A 28 -16.96 5.62 -15.47
N SER A 29 -17.98 5.13 -14.77
CA SER A 29 -18.04 5.21 -13.32
C SER A 29 -16.72 4.61 -12.91
N ILE A 30 -15.83 5.45 -12.37
CA ILE A 30 -14.49 5.08 -11.94
C ILE A 30 -14.69 3.74 -11.28
N SER A 31 -14.19 2.68 -11.91
CA SER A 31 -14.51 1.30 -11.55
C SER A 31 -14.45 1.26 -10.04
N GLU A 32 -15.51 0.78 -9.37
CA GLU A 32 -15.46 0.60 -7.92
C GLU A 32 -14.15 -0.12 -7.63
N SER A 33 -13.17 0.64 -7.15
CA SER A 33 -11.80 0.16 -7.11
C SER A 33 -11.80 -0.90 -6.04
N ASP A 34 -11.33 -2.10 -6.36
CA ASP A 34 -11.27 -3.21 -5.42
C ASP A 34 -10.77 -2.71 -4.07
N LYS A 35 -11.62 -2.80 -3.05
CA LYS A 35 -11.32 -2.31 -1.71
C LYS A 35 -10.63 -3.42 -0.94
N VAL A 36 -9.38 -3.20 -0.57
CA VAL A 36 -8.66 -4.09 0.34
C VAL A 36 -9.11 -3.79 1.77
N ALA A 37 -9.86 -4.72 2.38
CA ALA A 37 -10.20 -4.66 3.79
C ALA A 37 -9.15 -5.42 4.62
N VAL A 38 -8.38 -4.70 5.44
CA VAL A 38 -7.43 -5.30 6.37
C VAL A 38 -8.17 -5.70 7.64
N SER A 39 -8.02 -6.97 8.06
CA SER A 39 -8.64 -7.44 9.30
C SER A 39 -8.17 -6.62 10.51
N GLU A 40 -9.04 -6.43 11.50
CA GLU A 40 -8.70 -5.70 12.73
C GLU A 40 -7.41 -6.22 13.39
N LYS A 41 -7.24 -7.54 13.43
CA LYS A 41 -6.03 -8.18 13.97
C LYS A 41 -4.77 -7.81 13.19
N ALA A 42 -4.86 -7.71 11.87
CA ALA A 42 -3.72 -7.32 11.04
C ALA A 42 -3.34 -5.84 11.23
N GLN A 43 -4.33 -4.96 11.43
CA GLN A 43 -4.06 -3.56 11.77
C GLN A 43 -3.35 -3.42 13.12
N VAL A 44 -3.82 -4.15 14.14
CA VAL A 44 -3.17 -4.21 15.47
C VAL A 44 -1.75 -4.75 15.36
N TYR A 45 -1.55 -5.83 14.61
CA TYR A 45 -0.21 -6.41 14.40
C TYR A 45 0.75 -5.42 13.73
N GLN A 46 0.29 -4.68 12.71
CA GLN A 46 1.10 -3.65 12.05
C GLN A 46 1.48 -2.52 13.01
N ALA A 47 0.55 -2.07 13.86
CA ALA A 47 0.83 -1.06 14.88
C ALA A 47 1.85 -1.56 15.92
N LEU A 48 1.77 -2.83 16.33
CA LEU A 48 2.75 -3.45 17.22
C LEU A 48 4.13 -3.53 16.56
N LEU A 49 4.22 -3.92 15.29
CA LEU A 49 5.49 -3.95 14.55
C LEU A 49 6.11 -2.56 14.43
N GLN A 50 5.31 -1.51 14.22
CA GLN A 50 5.81 -0.14 14.20
C GLN A 50 6.41 0.26 15.55
N LYS A 51 5.71 -0.02 16.65
CA LYS A 51 6.22 0.24 18.00
C LYS A 51 7.48 -0.55 18.33
N VAL A 52 7.60 -1.79 17.86
CA VAL A 52 8.82 -2.59 18.06
C VAL A 52 10.01 -1.97 17.35
N LYS A 53 9.83 -1.35 16.18
CA LYS A 53 10.91 -0.65 15.47
C LYS A 53 11.38 0.63 16.16
N GLU A 54 10.55 1.22 17.02
CA GLU A 54 10.91 2.39 17.83
C GLU A 54 11.74 2.00 19.07
N ILE A 55 11.76 0.72 19.43
CA ILE A 55 12.59 0.22 20.52
C ILE A 55 14.05 0.27 20.06
N PRO A 56 14.96 0.82 20.87
CA PRO A 56 16.37 0.85 20.52
C PRO A 56 16.93 -0.56 20.38
N ASP A 57 17.73 -0.77 19.33
CA ASP A 57 18.42 -2.05 19.07
C ASP A 57 19.30 -2.47 20.26
N VAL A 58 19.86 -1.48 20.97
CA VAL A 58 20.72 -1.71 22.13
C VAL A 58 20.04 -1.22 23.41
N ARG A 59 19.97 -2.11 24.40
CA ARG A 59 19.52 -1.78 25.76
C ARG A 59 20.69 -1.30 26.61
N GLU A 60 21.04 -0.02 26.47
CA GLU A 60 22.19 0.63 27.14
C GLU A 60 22.24 0.38 28.66
N GLU A 61 21.09 0.42 29.34
CA GLU A 61 21.00 0.15 30.78
C GLU A 61 21.52 -1.25 31.14
N LYS A 62 21.12 -2.27 30.37
CA LYS A 62 21.56 -3.65 30.58
C LYS A 62 23.05 -3.80 30.30
N VAL A 63 23.55 -3.16 29.24
CA VAL A 63 24.97 -3.16 28.89
C VAL A 63 25.78 -2.58 30.04
N ARG A 64 25.41 -1.38 30.49
CA ARG A 64 26.11 -0.69 31.60
C ARG A 64 26.13 -1.52 32.87
N THR A 65 24.99 -2.12 33.25
CA THR A 65 24.89 -2.97 34.44
C THR A 65 25.80 -4.19 34.35
N LEU A 66 25.84 -4.86 33.21
CA LEU A 66 26.71 -6.01 32.98
C LEU A 66 28.18 -5.61 32.95
N SER A 67 28.55 -4.54 32.25
CA SER A 67 29.93 -4.03 32.20
C SER A 67 30.44 -3.71 33.61
N ALA A 68 29.64 -3.04 34.44
CA ALA A 68 30.02 -2.73 35.81
C ALA A 68 30.18 -3.97 36.69
N GLN A 69 29.42 -5.05 36.47
CA GLN A 69 29.62 -6.32 37.18
C GLN A 69 30.91 -7.02 36.73
N ILE A 70 31.24 -6.93 35.44
CA ILE A 70 32.48 -7.49 34.88
C ILE A 70 33.70 -6.74 35.45
N GLU A 71 33.69 -5.40 35.44
CA GLU A 71 34.77 -4.57 35.99
C GLU A 71 35.03 -4.83 37.48
N ARG A 72 33.96 -5.09 38.25
CA ARG A 72 34.05 -5.43 39.68
C ARG A 72 34.43 -6.89 39.95
N GLY A 73 34.51 -7.74 38.91
CA GLY A 73 34.74 -9.17 39.05
C GLY A 73 33.56 -9.94 39.66
N GLU A 74 32.38 -9.34 39.72
CA GLU A 74 31.15 -9.92 40.28
C GLU A 74 30.33 -10.67 39.21
N PHE A 75 30.71 -10.57 37.94
CA PHE A 75 30.00 -11.24 36.85
C PHE A 75 30.22 -12.75 36.90
N GLN A 76 29.15 -13.50 37.21
CA GLN A 76 29.17 -14.96 37.24
C GLN A 76 28.72 -15.55 35.91
N VAL A 77 29.55 -16.45 35.38
CA VAL A 77 29.26 -17.18 34.15
C VAL A 77 28.49 -18.46 34.49
N ASP A 78 27.31 -18.60 33.89
CA ASP A 78 26.48 -19.79 34.01
C ASP A 78 26.75 -20.74 32.84
N GLY A 79 27.40 -21.87 33.12
CA GLY A 79 27.76 -22.86 32.10
C GLY A 79 26.56 -23.50 31.41
N GLN A 80 25.41 -23.60 32.10
CA GLN A 80 24.20 -24.18 31.51
C GLN A 80 23.62 -23.23 30.47
N LYS A 81 23.58 -21.92 30.77
CA LYS A 81 23.18 -20.89 29.79
C LYS A 81 24.07 -20.89 28.54
N ILE A 82 25.37 -21.17 28.69
CA ILE A 82 26.28 -21.29 27.55
C ILE A 82 25.91 -22.50 26.69
N ALA A 83 25.73 -23.67 27.32
CA ALA A 83 25.34 -24.89 26.61
C ALA A 83 24.00 -24.72 25.87
N ASP A 84 23.00 -24.11 26.52
CA ASP A 84 21.70 -23.84 25.89
C ASP A 84 21.84 -22.96 24.64
N LYS A 85 22.71 -21.94 24.68
CA LYS A 85 22.97 -21.06 23.53
C LYS A 85 23.73 -21.74 22.40
N LEU A 86 24.64 -22.66 22.72
CA LEU A 86 25.35 -23.45 21.71
C LEU A 86 24.41 -24.44 21.01
N LEU A 87 23.48 -25.04 21.76
CA LEU A 87 22.55 -26.05 21.25
C LEU A 87 21.35 -25.45 20.49
N LEU A 88 21.01 -24.18 20.72
CA LEU A 88 19.91 -23.47 20.04
C LEU A 88 20.19 -23.13 18.57
N GLU A 89 21.46 -23.13 18.16
CA GLU A 89 21.90 -22.80 16.78
C GLU A 89 22.15 -24.06 15.91
N PHE A 90 21.84 -25.25 16.42
CA PHE A 90 21.82 -26.51 15.64
C PHE A 90 20.38 -26.91 15.31
#